data_AF-A0A8X6SLC2-F1
#
_entry.id   AF-A0A8X6SLC2-F1
#
_cell.length_a   1.000
_cell.length_b   1.000
_cell.length_c   1.000
_cell.angle_alpha   90.00
_cell.angle_beta   90.00
_cell.angle_gamma   90.00
#
_symmetry.space_group_name_H-M   'P 1'
#
loop_
_entity.id
_entity.type
_entity.pdbx_description
1 polymer ?
#
loop_
_entity_poly.entity_id
_entity_poly.type
_entity_poly.pdbx_seq_one_letter_code
_entity_poly.pdbx_strand_id
1 'polypeptide(L)' 'MGFGSHKPTRVPLLNGRYRAARLAWERVHRDWILEDWKRVASSDEFRFLLLNTNEMQRIQRQAHEAMNPAC' A
#
# COMPACT_ATOMS: atom_id res chain seq x y z
N MET A 1 26.07 5.31 17.51
CA MET A 1 25.05 4.42 16.90
C MET A 1 23.72 5.16 16.99
N GLY A 2 23.24 5.71 15.88
CA GLY A 2 22.16 6.68 15.89
C GLY A 2 20.86 6.08 15.35
N PHE A 3 19.78 6.22 16.12
CA PHE A 3 18.43 6.05 15.60
C PHE A 3 18.07 7.27 14.76
N GLY A 4 17.52 7.03 13.57
CA GLY A 4 16.95 8.04 12.70
C GLY A 4 15.44 8.07 12.81
N SER A 5 14.84 9.25 12.58
CA SER A 5 13.39 9.40 12.52
C SER A 5 12.87 9.14 11.11
N HIS A 6 12.02 8.14 10.93
CA HIS A 6 11.48 7.71 9.63
C HIS A 6 9.96 7.85 9.55
N LYS A 7 9.43 7.95 8.33
CA LYS A 7 7.98 7.87 8.10
C LYS A 7 7.59 6.39 7.98
N PRO A 8 6.50 5.93 8.63
CA PRO A 8 5.96 4.58 8.40
C PRO A 8 5.49 4.39 6.96
N THR A 9 5.46 3.14 6.52
CA THR A 9 5.03 2.75 5.17
C THR A 9 3.52 2.88 5.06
N ARG A 10 3.06 3.60 4.03
CA ARG A 10 1.61 3.84 3.81
C ARG A 10 0.88 2.68 3.14
N VAL A 11 1.63 1.72 2.60
CA VAL A 11 1.10 0.60 1.84
C VAL A 11 1.31 -0.70 2.62
N PRO A 12 0.29 -1.58 2.69
CA PRO A 12 0.47 -2.87 3.32
C PRO A 12 1.50 -3.70 2.57
N LEU A 13 2.34 -4.39 3.33
CA LEU A 13 3.30 -5.32 2.77
C LEU A 13 2.58 -6.50 2.10
N LEU A 14 2.87 -6.70 0.83
CA LEU A 14 2.31 -7.82 0.08
C LEU A 14 3.09 -9.09 0.42
N ASN A 15 2.39 -10.07 0.99
CA ASN A 15 2.90 -11.44 1.05
C ASN A 15 2.98 -12.07 -0.36
N GLY A 16 3.65 -13.21 -0.48
CA GLY A 16 3.86 -13.89 -1.76
C GLY A 16 2.55 -14.20 -2.51
N ARG A 17 1.49 -14.57 -1.79
CA ARG A 17 0.17 -14.87 -2.37
C ARG A 17 -0.45 -13.63 -3.03
N TYR A 18 -0.45 -12.48 -2.36
CA TYR A 18 -1.00 -11.25 -2.94
C TYR A 18 -0.19 -10.78 -4.15
N ARG A 19 1.14 -10.97 -4.14
CA ARG A 19 2.00 -10.65 -5.30
C ARG A 19 1.64 -11.53 -6.51
N ALA A 20 1.51 -12.84 -6.30
CA ALA A 20 1.13 -13.77 -7.36
C ALA A 20 -0.26 -13.46 -7.94
N ALA A 21 -1.24 -13.17 -7.07
CA ALA A 21 -2.59 -12.80 -7.48
C ALA A 21 -2.62 -11.52 -8.32
N ARG A 22 -1.88 -10.48 -7.90
CA ARG A 22 -1.77 -9.22 -8.67
C ARG A 22 -1.11 -9.45 -10.03
N LEU A 23 -0.04 -10.24 -10.09
CA LEU A 23 0.65 -10.55 -11.34
C LEU A 23 -0.25 -11.35 -12.31
N ALA A 24 -1.03 -12.30 -11.79
CA ALA A 24 -1.99 -13.06 -12.60
C ALA A 24 -3.08 -12.13 -13.16
N TRP A 25 -3.62 -11.25 -12.32
CA TRP A 25 -4.63 -10.27 -12.74
C TRP A 25 -4.07 -9.33 -13.82
N GLU A 26 -2.88 -8.76 -13.60
CA GLU A 26 -2.22 -7.87 -14.57
C GLU A 26 -1.98 -8.56 -15.92
N ARG A 27 -1.57 -9.83 -15.93
CA ARG A 27 -1.36 -10.59 -17.17
C ARG A 27 -2.64 -10.78 -17.97
N VAL A 28 -3.77 -11.03 -17.29
CA VAL A 28 -5.08 -11.19 -17.96
C VAL A 28 -5.60 -9.87 -18.52
N HIS A 29 -5.28 -8.76 -17.86
CA HIS A 29 -5.80 -7.42 -18.17
C HIS A 29 -4.78 -6.54 -18.91
N ARG A 30 -3.66 -7.12 -19.36
CA ARG A 30 -2.52 -6.38 -19.94
C ARG A 30 -2.91 -5.58 -21.18
N ASP A 31 -3.74 -6.17 -22.03
CA ASP A 31 -4.12 -5.62 -23.33
C ASP A 31 -5.48 -4.91 -23.30
N TRP A 32 -6.00 -4.61 -22.11
CA TRP A 32 -7.26 -3.89 -21.96
C TRP A 32 -7.19 -2.49 -22.52
N ILE A 33 -8.16 -2.15 -23.36
CA ILE A 33 -8.33 -0.81 -23.92
C ILE A 33 -9.32 0.01 -23.09
N LEU A 34 -9.44 1.30 -23.38
CA LEU A 34 -10.31 2.22 -22.63
C LEU A 34 -11.77 1.73 -22.55
N GLU A 35 -12.28 1.08 -23.59
CA GLU A 35 -13.64 0.54 -23.62
C GLU A 35 -13.83 -0.65 -22.67
N ASP A 36 -12.79 -1.43 -22.41
CA ASP A 36 -12.84 -2.51 -21.42
C ASP A 36 -12.88 -1.94 -20.01
N TRP A 37 -12.08 -0.90 -19.72
CA TRP A 37 -12.09 -0.21 -18.43
C TRP A 37 -13.43 0.45 -18.11
N LYS A 38 -14.13 1.00 -19.12
CA LYS A 38 -15.46 1.60 -18.93
C LYS A 38 -16.52 0.61 -18.45
N ARG A 39 -16.31 -0.69 -18.66
CA ARG A 39 -17.23 -1.75 -18.22
C ARG A 39 -17.00 -2.16 -16.77
N VAL A 40 -15.91 -1.72 -16.15
CA VAL A 40 -15.61 -2.03 -14.74
C VAL A 40 -16.33 -1.04 -13.83
N ALA A 41 -17.22 -1.57 -13.00
CA ALA A 41 -17.75 -0.85 -11.86
C ALA A 41 -16.87 -1.12 -10.63
N SER A 42 -16.23 -0.08 -10.10
CA SER A 42 -15.41 -0.15 -8.88
C SER A 42 -16.19 0.44 -7.71
N SER A 43 -16.14 -0.23 -6.55
CA SER A 43 -16.68 0.26 -5.28
C SER A 43 -15.60 0.20 -4.22
N ASP A 44 -15.49 1.24 -3.40
CA ASP A 44 -14.65 1.25 -2.21
C ASP A 44 -15.30 2.13 -1.13
N GLU A 45 -14.89 1.92 0.12
CA GLU A 45 -15.38 2.70 1.25
C GLU A 45 -14.33 3.72 1.69
N PHE A 46 -14.75 4.98 1.87
CA PHE A 46 -13.88 6.02 2.38
C PHE A 46 -14.33 6.49 3.77
N ARG A 47 -13.35 6.80 4.64
CA ARG A 47 -13.62 7.37 5.97
C ARG A 47 -13.44 8.88 5.94
N PHE A 48 -14.51 9.60 6.25
CA PHE A 48 -14.47 11.05 6.44
C PHE A 48 -14.26 11.37 7.93
N LEU A 49 -13.23 12.15 8.25
CA LEU A 49 -12.93 12.63 9.61
C LEU A 49 -13.05 14.16 9.65
N LEU A 50 -13.76 14.68 10.66
CA LEU A 50 -13.97 16.12 10.84
C LEU A 50 -12.72 16.88 11.34
N LEU A 51 -11.85 16.22 12.09
CA LEU A 51 -10.53 16.69 12.48
C LEU A 51 -9.51 15.61 12.15
N ASN A 52 -8.34 16.02 11.65
CA ASN A 52 -7.29 15.10 11.25
C ASN A 52 -6.60 14.53 12.49
N THR A 53 -7.04 13.36 12.97
CA THR A 53 -6.32 12.57 13.97
C THR A 53 -5.33 11.59 13.35
N ASN A 54 -5.20 11.55 12.01
CA ASN A 54 -4.19 10.78 11.30
C ASN A 54 -2.81 11.47 11.37
N GLU A 55 -2.45 11.95 12.55
CA GLU A 55 -1.10 12.42 12.86
C GLU A 55 -0.19 11.20 12.91
N MET A 56 0.38 10.89 11.75
CA MET A 56 1.24 9.75 11.53
C MET A 56 2.47 9.85 12.43
N GLN A 57 2.54 9.01 13.46
CA GLN A 57 3.69 8.98 14.35
C GLN A 57 4.93 8.54 13.57
N ARG A 58 5.98 9.36 13.62
CA ARG A 58 7.28 9.00 13.06
C ARG A 58 7.87 7.88 13.91
N ILE A 59 8.48 6.91 13.25
CA ILE A 59 9.12 5.76 13.90
C ILE A 59 10.62 5.99 13.99
N GLN A 60 11.24 5.57 15.08
CA GLN A 60 12.70 5.61 15.25
C GLN A 60 13.28 4.26 14.85
N ARG A 61 14.29 4.22 13.97
CA ARG A 61 14.94 2.98 13.50
C ARG A 61 16.44 3.17 13.33
N GLN A 62 17.22 2.09 13.41
CA GLN A 62 18.64 2.16 13.05
C GLN A 62 18.82 2.16 11.53
N ALA A 63 19.90 2.78 11.04
CA ALA A 63 20.14 2.97 9.60
C ALA A 63 20.16 1.68 8.75
N HIS A 64 20.45 0.53 9.36
CA HIS A 64 20.52 -0.79 8.71
C HIS A 64 19.44 -1.76 9.20
N GLU A 65 18.46 -1.27 9.98
CA GLU A 65 17.36 -2.10 10.46
C GLU A 65 16.38 -2.37 9.32
N ALA A 66 16.20 -3.64 8.97
CA ALA A 66 15.21 -4.04 7.99
C ALA A 66 13.81 -3.65 8.46
N MET A 67 12.95 -3.25 7.51
CA MET A 67 11.57 -2.92 7.82
C MET A 67 10.84 -4.15 8.37
N ASN A 68 10.41 -4.06 9.64
CA ASN A 68 9.60 -5.10 10.26
C ASN A 68 8.29 -5.26 9.46
N PRO A 69 7.91 -6.48 9.04
CA PRO A 69 6.69 -6.72 8.30
C PRO A 69 5.39 -6.42 9.06
N ALA A 70 5.47 -6.20 10.37
CA ALA A 70 4.36 -5.78 11.22
C ALA A 70 4.18 -4.24 11.30
N CYS A 71 5.05 -3.43 10.68
CA CYS A 71 5.03 -1.97 10.71
C CYS A 71 4.55 -1.31 9.41
#